data_AF-A0A8T5DAW2-F1
#
_entry.id   AF-A0A8T5DAW2-F1
#
_cell.length_a   1.000
_cell.length_b   1.000
_cell.length_c   1.000
_cell.angle_alpha   90.00
_cell.angle_beta   90.00
_cell.angle_gamma   90.00
#
_symmetry.space_group_name_H-M   'P 1'
#
loop_
_entity.id
_entity.type
_entity.pdbx_description
1 polymer ?
#
loop_
_entity_poly.entity_id
_entity_poly.type
_entity_poly.pdbx_seq_one_letter_code
_entity_poly.pdbx_strand_id
1 'polypeptide(L)'
;MDITTIITQIIGELIISAPALWLAGRWRVGAERAKFTDALWITAVGVVVSVATNEFVGAGIGSIIQLVVYLYLVQKYYETDWVNAAVIAVVTVVILFVATIVLAMVGIAILGPGLAGLV
;
A
#
# COMPACT_ATOMS: atom_id res chain seq x y z
N MET A 1 13.30 6.80 -14.61
CA MET A 1 13.50 5.45 -14.03
C MET A 1 13.52 4.39 -15.12
N ASP A 2 14.35 3.35 -14.99
CA ASP A 2 14.32 2.18 -15.89
C ASP A 2 13.08 1.31 -15.66
N ILE A 3 12.63 0.62 -16.71
CA ILE A 3 11.41 -0.21 -16.66
C ILE A 3 11.51 -1.35 -15.64
N THR A 4 12.71 -1.92 -15.47
CA THR A 4 12.99 -2.98 -14.49
C THR A 4 12.78 -2.48 -13.05
N THR A 5 13.12 -1.23 -12.77
CA THR A 5 12.92 -0.62 -11.45
C THR A 5 11.43 -0.43 -11.15
N ILE A 6 10.66 0.03 -12.13
CA ILE A 6 9.20 0.19 -11.99
C ILE A 6 8.54 -1.17 -11.74
N ILE A 7 8.92 -2.21 -12.50
CA ILE A 7 8.37 -3.57 -12.32
C ILE A 7 8.69 -4.10 -10.92
N THR A 8 9.94 -3.94 -10.47
CA THR A 8 10.36 -4.38 -9.13
C THR A 8 9.57 -3.66 -8.03
N GLN A 9 9.36 -2.35 -8.18
CA GLN A 9 8.56 -1.57 -7.25
C GLN A 9 7.09 -2.01 -7.22
N ILE A 10 6.48 -2.25 -8.39
CA ILE A 10 5.12 -2.78 -8.48
C ILE A 10 5.03 -4.13 -7.76
N ILE A 11 5.95 -5.06 -8.03
CA ILE A 11 5.94 -6.38 -7.39
C ILE A 11 6.10 -6.26 -5.87
N GLY A 12 7.03 -5.43 -5.39
CA GLY A 12 7.22 -5.20 -3.96
C GLY A 12 5.97 -4.65 -3.28
N GLU A 13 5.35 -3.63 -3.89
CA GLU A 13 4.12 -3.03 -3.39
C GLU A 13 2.94 -3.99 -3.46
N LEU A 14 2.84 -4.83 -4.48
CA LEU A 14 1.80 -5.85 -4.56
C LEU A 14 1.93 -6.91 -3.46
N ILE A 15 3.15 -7.23 -3.02
CA ILE A 15 3.36 -8.19 -1.93
C ILE A 15 3.05 -7.57 -0.57
N ILE A 16 3.33 -6.28 -0.40
CA ILE A 16 3.22 -5.60 0.90
C ILE A 16 1.85 -4.91 1.05
N SER A 17 1.54 -4.00 0.13
CA SER A 17 0.40 -3.09 0.22
C SER A 17 -0.90 -3.75 -0.22
N ALA A 18 -0.89 -4.66 -1.20
CA ALA A 18 -2.13 -5.29 -1.67
C ALA A 18 -2.79 -6.20 -0.61
N PRO A 19 -2.08 -7.05 0.15
CA PRO A 19 -2.69 -7.83 1.23
C PRO A 19 -3.22 -6.95 2.36
N ALA A 20 -2.50 -5.88 2.72
CA ALA A 20 -2.95 -4.94 3.75
C ALA A 20 -4.23 -4.20 3.32
N LEU A 21 -4.26 -3.72 2.07
CA LEU A 21 -5.42 -3.06 1.50
C LEU A 21 -6.62 -4.00 1.38
N TRP A 22 -6.37 -5.25 0.98
CA TRP A 22 -7.39 -6.28 0.90
C TRP A 22 -7.97 -6.62 2.28
N LEU A 23 -7.14 -6.76 3.32
CA LEU A 23 -7.59 -6.99 4.68
C LEU A 23 -8.42 -5.80 5.20
N ALA A 24 -7.96 -4.57 4.97
CA ALA A 24 -8.68 -3.36 5.35
C ALA A 24 -10.05 -3.26 4.65
N GLY A 25 -10.08 -3.50 3.34
CA GLY A 25 -11.30 -3.52 2.54
C GLY A 25 -12.26 -4.59 3.02
N ARG A 26 -11.78 -5.83 3.19
CA ARG A 26 -12.62 -6.95 3.64
C ARG A 26 -13.18 -6.73 5.04
N TRP A 27 -12.43 -6.10 5.93
CA TRP A 27 -12.92 -5.74 7.25
C TRP A 27 -14.05 -4.70 7.21
N ARG A 28 -13.95 -3.70 6.32
CA ARG A 28 -14.91 -2.57 6.29
C ARG A 28 -16.14 -2.81 5.42
N VAL A 29 -15.96 -3.34 4.20
CA VAL A 29 -17.01 -3.46 3.18
C VAL A 29 -17.39 -4.91 2.87
N GLY A 30 -16.71 -5.88 3.48
CA GLY A 30 -16.99 -7.30 3.34
C GLY A 30 -16.29 -7.96 2.14
N ALA A 31 -16.33 -9.30 2.13
CA ALA A 31 -15.65 -10.13 1.15
C ALA A 31 -16.25 -10.07 -0.26
N GLU A 32 -17.52 -9.68 -0.39
CA GLU A 32 -18.23 -9.59 -1.68
C GLU A 32 -17.73 -8.41 -2.52
N ARG A 33 -17.40 -7.30 -1.84
CA ARG A 33 -16.94 -6.05 -2.48
C ARG A 33 -15.42 -5.91 -2.52
N ALA A 34 -14.71 -6.39 -1.50
CA ALA A 34 -13.25 -6.30 -1.44
C ALA A 34 -12.58 -7.62 -1.89
N LYS A 35 -12.41 -7.79 -3.21
CA LYS A 35 -11.66 -8.93 -3.77
C LYS A 35 -10.16 -8.66 -3.76
N PHE A 36 -9.36 -9.72 -3.68
CA PHE A 36 -7.91 -9.60 -3.73
C PHE A 36 -7.43 -9.03 -5.06
N THR A 37 -8.07 -9.44 -6.17
CA THR A 37 -7.80 -8.90 -7.51
C THR A 37 -7.99 -7.39 -7.58
N ASP A 38 -9.01 -6.86 -6.90
CA ASP A 38 -9.29 -5.42 -6.86
C ASP A 38 -8.19 -4.69 -6.06
N ALA A 39 -7.73 -5.28 -4.95
CA ALA A 39 -6.60 -4.76 -4.18
C ALA A 39 -5.30 -4.72 -5.01
N LEU A 40 -5.04 -5.76 -5.82
CA LEU A 40 -3.89 -5.80 -6.72
C LEU A 40 -3.96 -4.69 -7.77
N TRP A 41 -5.12 -4.46 -8.37
CA TRP A 41 -5.29 -3.38 -9.34
C TRP A 41 -5.10 -1.99 -8.73
N ILE A 42 -5.72 -1.73 -7.57
CA ILE A 42 -5.55 -0.46 -6.86
C ILE A 42 -4.07 -0.21 -6.57
N THR A 43 -3.35 -1.24 -6.10
CA THR A 43 -1.94 -1.13 -5.76
C THR A 43 -1.07 -0.91 -6.99
N ALA A 44 -1.25 -1.71 -8.05
CA ALA A 44 -0.48 -1.58 -9.29
C ALA A 44 -0.69 -0.20 -9.95
N VAL A 45 -1.95 0.23 -10.09
CA VAL A 45 -2.28 1.54 -10.65
C VAL A 45 -1.78 2.65 -9.73
N GLY A 46 -1.88 2.48 -8.41
CA GLY A 46 -1.35 3.41 -7.43
C GLY A 46 0.15 3.67 -7.58
N VAL A 47 0.95 2.63 -7.85
CA VAL A 47 2.39 2.78 -8.13
C VAL A 47 2.63 3.52 -9.44
N VAL A 48 1.92 3.16 -10.51
CA VAL A 48 2.05 3.84 -11.82
C VAL A 48 1.70 5.32 -11.70
N VAL A 49 0.61 5.64 -11.00
CA VAL A 49 0.20 7.03 -10.72
C VAL A 49 1.24 7.74 -9.86
N SER A 50 1.78 7.08 -8.84
CA SER A 50 2.84 7.64 -7.98
C SER A 50 4.07 8.02 -8.79
N VAL A 51 4.57 7.12 -9.63
CA VAL A 51 5.73 7.37 -10.50
C VAL A 51 5.44 8.52 -11.46
N ALA A 52 4.32 8.49 -12.17
CA ALA A 52 3.95 9.57 -13.08
C ALA A 52 3.82 10.91 -12.35
N THR A 53 3.14 10.94 -11.20
CA THR A 53 2.86 12.19 -10.48
C THR A 53 4.14 12.81 -9.91
N ASN A 54 5.06 12.01 -9.39
CA ASN A 54 6.34 12.49 -8.88
C ASN A 54 7.23 13.07 -9.99
N GLU A 55 7.23 12.46 -11.17
CA GLU A 55 8.01 12.93 -12.32
C GLU A 55 7.44 14.22 -12.94
N PHE A 56 6.11 14.37 -13.01
CA PHE A 56 5.49 15.48 -13.74
C PHE A 56 5.07 16.69 -12.89
N VAL A 57 4.77 16.49 -11.60
CA VAL A 57 4.12 17.53 -10.76
C VAL A 57 4.99 17.98 -9.58
N GLY A 58 5.95 17.14 -9.15
CA GLY A 58 6.77 17.38 -7.98
C GLY A 58 6.06 17.04 -6.66
N ALA A 59 6.86 16.85 -5.60
CA ALA A 59 6.43 16.19 -4.35
C ALA A 59 5.32 16.92 -3.57
N GLY A 60 5.19 18.24 -3.72
CA GLY A 60 4.19 19.04 -3.00
C GLY A 60 2.77 18.72 -3.46
N ILE A 61 2.37 19.25 -4.62
CA ILE A 61 1.03 19.06 -5.19
C ILE A 61 0.79 17.60 -5.58
N GLY A 62 1.85 16.89 -5.97
CA GLY A 62 1.77 15.48 -6.35
C GLY A 62 1.24 14.57 -5.24
N SER A 63 1.59 14.84 -3.98
CA SER A 63 1.10 14.06 -2.84
C SER A 63 -0.42 14.14 -2.66
N ILE A 64 -1.01 15.31 -2.90
CA ILE A 64 -2.47 15.51 -2.81
C ILE A 64 -3.17 14.78 -3.96
N ILE A 65 -2.64 14.90 -5.18
CA ILE A 65 -3.18 14.20 -6.35
C ILE A 65 -3.12 12.69 -6.12
N GLN A 66 -1.99 12.17 -5.66
CA GLN A 66 -1.82 10.75 -5.37
C GLN A 66 -2.81 10.26 -4.32
N LEU A 67 -3.04 11.03 -3.25
CA LEU A 67 -4.03 10.69 -2.23
C LEU A 67 -5.45 10.65 -2.81
N VAL A 68 -5.84 11.66 -3.59
CA VAL A 68 -7.17 11.75 -4.21
C VAL A 68 -7.38 10.62 -5.22
N VAL A 69 -6.38 10.32 -6.06
CA VAL A 69 -6.45 9.22 -7.01
C VAL A 69 -6.52 7.88 -6.30
N TYR A 70 -5.75 7.69 -5.23
CA TYR A 70 -5.81 6.46 -4.43
C TYR A 70 -7.20 6.25 -3.80
N LEU A 71 -7.77 7.28 -3.18
CA LEU A 71 -9.13 7.26 -2.63
C LEU A 71 -10.16 6.94 -3.72
N TYR A 72 -10.03 7.56 -4.90
CA TYR A 72 -10.90 7.30 -6.04
C TYR A 72 -10.79 5.85 -6.54
N LEU A 73 -9.57 5.29 -6.62
CA LEU A 73 -9.36 3.89 -6.98
C LEU A 73 -10.04 2.97 -5.97
N VAL A 74 -9.82 3.18 -4.67
CA VAL A 74 -10.48 2.39 -3.62
C VAL A 74 -12.00 2.48 -3.72
N GLN A 75 -12.54 3.69 -3.91
CA GLN A 75 -13.97 3.91 -4.04
C GLN A 75 -14.56 3.14 -5.23
N LYS A 76 -13.90 3.21 -6.39
CA LYS A 76 -14.36 2.62 -7.65
C LYS A 76 -14.22 1.10 -7.66
N TYR A 77 -13.10 0.57 -7.18
CA TYR A 77 -12.83 -0.86 -7.20
C TYR A 77 -13.55 -1.63 -6.08
N TYR A 78 -13.72 -1.03 -4.90
CA TYR A 78 -14.44 -1.66 -3.79
C TYR A 78 -15.92 -1.27 -3.68
N GLU A 79 -16.46 -0.58 -4.71
CA GLU A 79 -17.87 -0.18 -4.79
C GLU A 79 -18.41 0.41 -3.47
N THR A 80 -17.70 1.40 -2.95
CA THR A 80 -17.96 1.97 -1.62
C THR A 80 -18.11 3.49 -1.65
N ASP A 81 -18.57 4.07 -0.54
CA ASP A 81 -18.70 5.53 -0.40
C ASP A 81 -17.35 6.19 -0.06
N TRP A 82 -17.21 7.48 -0.34
CA TRP A 82 -16.00 8.27 -0.03
C TRP A 82 -15.51 8.13 1.42
N VAL A 83 -16.45 8.12 2.38
CA VAL A 83 -16.14 7.97 3.81
C VAL A 83 -15.53 6.59 4.08
N ASN A 84 -16.09 5.55 3.49
CA ASN A 84 -15.59 4.19 3.66
C ASN A 84 -14.25 4.00 2.96
N ALA A 85 -14.03 4.61 1.79
CA ALA A 85 -12.73 4.62 1.13
C ALA A 85 -11.64 5.26 2.00
N ALA A 86 -11.95 6.39 2.66
CA ALA A 86 -11.02 7.03 3.60
C ALA A 86 -10.73 6.14 4.82
N VAL A 87 -11.76 5.49 5.39
CA VAL A 87 -11.56 4.53 6.50
C VAL A 87 -10.67 3.37 6.06
N ILE A 88 -10.88 2.80 4.88
CA ILE A 88 -10.06 1.71 4.35
C ILE A 88 -8.61 2.16 4.16
N ALA A 89 -8.38 3.36 3.64
CA ALA A 89 -7.03 3.91 3.49
C ALA A 89 -6.32 4.03 4.85
N VAL A 90 -6.99 4.60 5.85
CA VAL A 90 -6.45 4.72 7.22
C VAL A 90 -6.18 3.36 7.84
N VAL A 91 -7.12 2.42 7.74
CA VAL A 91 -6.96 1.05 8.27
C VAL A 91 -5.80 0.33 7.58
N THR A 92 -5.62 0.52 6.27
CA THR A 92 -4.48 -0.04 5.52
C THR A 92 -3.16 0.46 6.10
N VAL A 93 -3.04 1.75 6.37
CA VAL A 93 -1.84 2.34 7.00
C VAL A 93 -1.61 1.75 8.39
N VAL A 94 -2.67 1.57 9.19
CA VAL A 94 -2.56 0.95 10.52
C VAL A 94 -2.10 -0.51 10.42
N ILE A 95 -2.64 -1.28 9.48
CA ILE A 95 -2.23 -2.68 9.26
C ILE A 95 -0.75 -2.75 8.86
N LEU A 96 -0.32 -1.90 7.93
CA LEU A 96 1.08 -1.84 7.51
C LEU A 96 2.00 -1.41 8.65
N PHE A 97 1.59 -0.44 9.46
CA PHE A 97 2.36 0.00 10.63
C PHE A 97 2.54 -1.11 11.67
N VAL A 98 1.49 -1.88 11.95
CA VAL A 98 1.60 -3.05 12.84
C VAL A 98 2.49 -4.12 12.20
N ALA A 99 2.34 -4.39 10.90
CA ALA A 99 3.14 -5.37 10.19
C ALA A 99 4.63 -5.01 10.21
N THR A 100 5.00 -3.74 10.03
CA THR A 100 6.40 -3.31 10.08
C THR A 100 6.99 -3.42 11.49
N ILE A 101 6.24 -3.10 12.55
CA ILE A 101 6.69 -3.32 13.92
C ILE A 101 6.95 -4.81 14.18
N VAL A 102 6.02 -5.69 13.77
CA VAL A 102 6.18 -7.14 13.94
C VAL A 102 7.40 -7.65 13.18
N LEU A 103 7.56 -7.24 11.91
CA LEU A 103 8.73 -7.61 11.10
C LEU A 103 10.04 -7.09 11.69
N ALA A 104 10.06 -5.87 12.23
CA ALA A 104 11.24 -5.31 12.89
C ALA A 104 11.62 -6.11 14.14
N MET A 105 10.65 -6.46 15.00
CA MET A 105 10.89 -7.29 16.17
C MET A 105 11.42 -8.68 15.79
N VAL A 106 10.84 -9.31 14.77
CA VAL A 106 11.30 -10.62 14.27
C VAL A 106 12.73 -10.50 13.70
N GLY A 107 13.01 -9.45 12.93
CA GLY A 107 14.34 -9.18 12.39
C GLY A 107 15.39 -9.02 13.49
N ILE A 108 15.09 -8.26 14.55
CA ILE A 108 15.95 -8.11 15.72
C ILE A 108 16.11 -9.45 16.46
N ALA A 109 15.05 -10.23 16.62
CA ALA A 109 15.13 -11.52 17.32
C ALA A 109 16.03 -12.53 16.60
N ILE A 110 16.00 -12.56 15.26
CA ILE A 110 16.76 -13.52 14.45
C ILE A 110 18.18 -13.03 14.18
N LEU A 111 18.36 -11.76 13.80
CA LEU A 111 19.64 -11.20 13.36
C LEU A 111 20.37 -10.42 14.46
N GLY A 112 19.65 -9.91 15.46
CA GLY A 112 20.22 -9.13 16.56
C GLY A 112 21.33 -9.84 17.33
N PRO A 113 21.20 -11.13 17.68
CA PRO A 113 22.29 -11.86 18.36
C PRO A 113 23.57 -11.98 17.52
N GLY A 114 23.44 -12.14 16.20
CA GLY A 114 24.59 -12.21 15.29
C GLY A 114 25.25 -10.86 15.02
N LEU A 115 24.46 -9.78 15.00
CA LEU A 115 24.96 -8.42 14.82
C LEU A 115 25.58 -7.84 16.10
N ALA A 116 25.11 -8.25 17.28
CA ALA A 116 25.69 -7.85 18.57
C ALA A 116 27.11 -8.36 18.80
N GLY A 117 27.55 -9.40 18.08
CA GLY A 117 28.94 -9.87 18.11
C GLY A 117 29.90 -9.13 17.15
N LEU A 118 29.38 -8.21 16.34
CA LEU A 118 30.15 -7.42 15.36
C LEU A 118 30.34 -5.94 15.77
N VAL A 119 29.76 -5.53 16.91
CA VAL A 119 29.90 -4.19 17.52
C VAL A 119 30.64 -4.32 18.85
#